data_AF-A0A2M7YGV9-F1
#
_entry.id   AF-A0A2M7YGV9-F1
#
_cell.length_a   1.000
_cell.length_b   1.000
_cell.length_c   1.000
_cell.angle_alpha   90.00
_cell.angle_beta   90.00
_cell.angle_gamma   90.00
#
_symmetry.space_group_name_H-M   'P 1'
#
loop_
_entity.id
_entity.type
_entity.pdbx_description
1 polymer ?
#
loop_
_entity_poly.entity_id
_entity_poly.type
_entity_poly.pdbx_seq_one_letter_code
_entity_poly.pdbx_strand_id
1 'polypeptide(L)' 'MKMGKRLKQDLVRYGKKIIEKGLAVGPGGNISAREGNVIYLSPSGYSFDELNEDDYV' A
#
# COMPACT_ATOMS: atom_id res chain seq x y z
N MET A 1 16.87 -1.51 -12.09
CA MET A 1 15.62 -1.79 -11.32
C MET A 1 14.83 -0.49 -11.24
N LYS A 2 13.50 -0.52 -11.42
CA LYS A 2 12.66 0.68 -11.18
C LYS A 2 12.73 1.07 -9.69
N MET A 3 12.88 2.37 -9.40
CA MET A 3 12.84 2.94 -8.04
C MET A 3 11.57 2.49 -7.31
N GLY A 4 11.63 2.22 -6.00
CA GLY A 4 10.46 1.88 -5.19
C GLY A 4 9.79 0.52 -5.45
N LYS A 5 10.23 -0.27 -6.44
CA LYS A 5 9.54 -1.53 -6.81
C LYS A 5 9.36 -2.48 -5.61
N ARG A 6 10.41 -2.65 -4.79
CA ARG A 6 10.33 -3.52 -3.60
C ARG A 6 9.42 -2.95 -2.52
N LEU A 7 9.47 -1.64 -2.27
CA LEU A 7 8.58 -1.00 -1.29
C LEU A 7 7.11 -1.12 -1.70
N LYS A 8 6.79 -0.89 -2.98
CA LYS A 8 5.42 -1.03 -3.50
C LYS A 8 4.91 -2.48 -3.37
N GLN A 9 5.76 -3.47 -3.64
CA GLN A 9 5.46 -4.88 -3.38
C GLN A 9 5.19 -5.16 -1.91
N ASP A 10 5.99 -4.57 -1.01
CA ASP A 10 5.79 -4.70 0.43
C ASP A 10 4.49 -4.03 0.89
N LEU A 11 4.16 -2.85 0.36
CA LEU A 11 2.92 -2.14 0.67
C LEU A 11 1.69 -2.96 0.28
N VAL A 12 1.65 -3.54 -0.93
CA VAL A 12 0.59 -4.47 -1.35
C VAL A 12 0.52 -5.68 -0.41
N ARG A 13 1.67 -6.29 -0.10
CA ARG A 13 1.72 -7.47 0.77
C ARG A 13 1.21 -7.18 2.18
N TYR A 14 1.60 -6.07 2.79
CA TYR A 14 1.17 -5.72 4.13
C TYR A 14 -0.25 -5.18 4.17
N GLY A 15 -0.68 -4.45 3.12
CA GLY A 15 -2.08 -4.06 2.94
C GLY A 15 -3.02 -5.26 2.96
N LYS A 16 -2.71 -6.32 2.19
CA LYS A 16 -3.49 -7.57 2.22
C LYS A 16 -3.51 -8.22 3.60
N LYS A 17 -2.36 -8.30 4.28
CA LYS A 17 -2.29 -8.81 5.66
C LYS A 17 -3.12 -8.03 6.66
N ILE A 18 -3.26 -6.71 6.47
CA ILE A 18 -4.10 -5.86 7.34
C ILE A 18 -5.57 -6.28 7.19
N ILE A 19 -6.04 -6.48 5.96
CA ILE A 19 -7.41 -6.95 5.67
C ILE A 19 -7.62 -8.39 6.16
N GLU A 20 -6.70 -9.30 5.85
CA GLU A 20 -6.75 -10.71 6.28
C GLU A 20 -6.86 -10.86 7.81
N LYS A 21 -6.24 -9.94 8.57
CA LYS A 21 -6.27 -9.92 10.03
C LYS A 21 -7.41 -9.11 10.63
N GLY A 22 -8.28 -8.51 9.80
CA GLY A 22 -9.39 -7.67 10.25
C GLY A 22 -8.94 -6.39 10.96
N LEU A 23 -7.73 -5.90 10.69
CA LEU A 23 -7.18 -4.69 11.31
C LEU A 23 -7.70 -3.41 10.64
N ALA A 24 -8.20 -3.52 9.42
CA ALA A 24 -8.97 -2.49 8.73
C ALA A 24 -10.08 -3.17 7.90
N VAL A 25 -11.16 -2.43 7.65
CA VAL A 25 -12.28 -2.88 6.81
C VAL A 25 -12.67 -1.77 5.83
N GLY A 26 -12.88 -2.15 4.56
CA GLY A 26 -13.26 -1.20 3.51
C GLY A 26 -12.21 -0.10 3.23
N PRO A 27 -12.61 1.00 2.59
CA PRO A 27 -11.69 2.01 2.03
C PRO A 27 -11.18 3.08 3.01
N GLY A 28 -11.30 2.86 4.33
CA GLY A 28 -10.96 3.86 5.35
C GLY A 28 -9.48 3.87 5.79
N GLY A 29 -8.70 2.85 5.44
CA GLY A 29 -7.30 2.72 5.84
C GLY A 29 -6.33 3.47 4.93
N ASN A 30 -5.14 3.80 5.45
CA ASN A 30 -4.00 4.25 4.64
C ASN A 30 -2.71 3.54 5.07
N ILE A 31 -1.79 3.37 4.12
CA ILE A 31 -0.46 2.83 4.37
C ILE A 31 0.56 3.55 3.48
N SER A 32 1.74 3.82 4.02
CA SER A 32 2.82 4.46 3.28
C SER A 32 4.18 3.89 3.63
N ALA A 33 5.15 4.08 2.73
CA ALA A 33 6.55 3.75 2.98
C ALA A 33 7.47 4.79 2.33
N ARG A 34 8.63 5.06 2.93
CA ARG A 34 9.58 6.07 2.48
C ARG A 34 10.85 5.42 1.93
N GLU A 35 11.30 5.87 0.77
CA GLU A 35 12.62 5.57 0.20
C GLU A 35 13.35 6.88 -0.07
N GLY A 36 14.31 7.23 0.81
CA GLY A 36 14.99 8.53 0.76
C GLY A 36 14.01 9.70 0.89
N ASN A 37 13.95 10.54 -0.15
CA ASN A 37 13.08 11.72 -0.20
C ASN A 37 11.68 11.45 -0.77
N VAL A 38 11.39 10.21 -1.16
CA VAL A 38 10.08 9.83 -1.74
C VAL A 38 9.25 9.09 -0.68
N ILE A 39 7.97 9.42 -0.59
CA ILE A 39 6.96 8.66 0.17
C ILE A 39 6.00 8.07 -0.85
N TYR A 40 5.80 6.75 -0.77
CA TYR A 40 4.74 6.04 -1.50
C TYR A 40 3.52 5.94 -0.61
N LEU A 41 2.36 6.38 -1.08
CA LEU A 41 1.11 6.42 -0.31
C LEU A 41 -0.01 5.69 -1.06
N SER A 42 -0.83 4.93 -0.31
CA SER A 42 -2.06 4.32 -0.85
C SER A 42 -3.05 5.38 -1.33
N PRO A 43 -3.76 5.18 -2.44
CA PRO A 43 -4.78 6.11 -2.91
C PRO A 43 -6.00 6.11 -1.97
N SER A 44 -6.68 7.24 -1.88
CA SER A 44 -7.93 7.36 -1.10
C SER A 44 -9.07 6.59 -1.75
N GLY A 45 -9.96 6.02 -0.93
CA GLY A 45 -11.21 5.42 -1.42
C GLY A 45 -11.12 3.96 -1.87
N TYR A 46 -9.97 3.31 -1.70
CA TYR A 46 -9.75 1.90 -2.03
C TYR A 46 -9.46 1.09 -0.77
N SER A 47 -9.97 -0.14 -0.71
CA SER A 47 -9.56 -1.15 0.25
C SER A 47 -8.20 -1.73 -0.14
N PHE A 48 -7.38 -2.14 0.84
CA PHE A 48 -6.01 -2.59 0.55
C PHE A 48 -5.91 -3.87 -0.27
N ASP A 49 -6.95 -4.70 -0.27
CA ASP A 49 -7.04 -5.91 -1.09
C ASP A 49 -7.33 -5.65 -2.57
N GLU A 50 -7.71 -4.40 -2.92
CA GLU A 50 -7.93 -3.94 -4.30
C GLU A 50 -6.66 -3.37 -4.95
N LEU A 51 -5.62 -3.07 -4.16
CA LEU A 51 -4.44 -2.34 -4.61
C LEU A 51 -3.34 -3.24 -5.21
N ASN A 52 -2.67 -2.72 -6.23
CA ASN A 52 -1.43 -3.24 -6.81
C ASN A 52 -0.30 -2.19 -6.72
N GLU A 53 0.91 -2.54 -7.16
CA GLU A 53 2.10 -1.70 -7.02
C GLU A 53 2.01 -0.35 -7.77
N ASP A 54 1.28 -0.31 -8.88
CA ASP A 54 1.16 0.87 -9.73
C ASP A 54 0.18 1.91 -9.17
N ASP A 55 -0.70 1.52 -8.23
CA ASP A 55 -1.66 2.42 -7.58
C ASP A 55 -1.03 3.34 -6.51
N TYR A 56 0.18 3.00 -6.04
CA TYR A 56 0.90 3.81 -5.05
C TYR A 56 1.62 4.99 -5.73
N VAL A 57 1.27 6.19 -5.30
CA VAL A 57 1.86 7.48 -5.75
C VAL A 57 3.02 7.91 -4.87
#